data_AF-A0A4R9B4D4-F1
#
_entry.id   AF-A0A4R9B4D4-F1
#
_cell.length_a   1.000
_cell.length_b   1.000
_cell.length_c   1.000
_cell.angle_alpha   90.00
_cell.angle_beta   90.00
_cell.angle_gamma   90.00
#
_symmetry.space_group_name_H-M   'P 1'
#
loop_
_entity.id
_entity.type
_entity.pdbx_description
1 polymer ?
#
loop_
_entity_poly.entity_id
_entity_poly.type
_entity_poly.pdbx_seq_one_letter_code
_entity_poly.pdbx_strand_id
1 'polypeptide(L)'
;MIDSWRTVTGEQLAAITGDTASAGARSRTMAELWAAGIADQGSLTGGMSATGSDRRTLLYRPSRTKNFDRDVSSRITYPEWISVTAGLPWASGGQYDRHNILAAELALRIAEYCEAGAVVGEKLSTWDLLAYRGAGQAAPPAGMQRAADATLIRTDGARIAVELTASMTGALEKKVRAWAELLNRTRTADTALAAVVFVVATPPGKKLNRGEAVARVRTVVQKAARDYSGIIGDRTQSRMFVVSWEDWFPSAHHASPEFFTLEAWRPSGAPFSPTTLWEKASLLDVFDTPFEPLYPEDALAVLDNLTGVRSVPRWLRTGNPPQLWPMAIKALGFTTIPIPAPEDPERERVLLGAARGATSTAGAPKRLRFGGPDVPRLRP
;
A
#
# COMPACT_ATOMS: atom_id res chain seq x y z
N MET A 1 -10.51 -2.49 2.57
CA MET A 1 -9.72 -3.39 1.68
C MET A 1 -9.63 -2.81 0.28
N ILE A 2 -10.69 -2.89 -0.54
CA ILE A 2 -10.73 -2.35 -1.92
C ILE A 2 -10.47 -0.82 -1.92
N ASP A 3 -10.92 -0.13 -0.88
CA ASP A 3 -10.68 1.31 -0.63
C ASP A 3 -9.20 1.72 -0.62
N SER A 4 -8.29 0.82 -0.25
CA SER A 4 -6.85 1.12 -0.26
C SER A 4 -6.25 1.15 -1.68
N TRP A 5 -6.80 0.33 -2.58
CA TRP A 5 -6.29 0.09 -3.93
C TRP A 5 -7.15 0.74 -5.02
N ARG A 6 -8.29 1.35 -4.66
CA ARG A 6 -9.29 2.02 -5.52
C ARG A 6 -10.00 1.13 -6.52
N THR A 7 -9.28 0.44 -7.41
CA THR A 7 -9.86 -0.49 -8.40
C THR A 7 -8.94 -1.69 -8.55
N VAL A 8 -9.49 -2.89 -8.38
CA VAL A 8 -8.75 -4.16 -8.48
C VAL A 8 -9.56 -5.19 -9.28
N THR A 9 -8.88 -6.19 -9.83
CA THR A 9 -9.56 -7.36 -10.40
C THR A 9 -10.04 -8.32 -9.31
N GLY A 10 -10.91 -9.27 -9.65
CA GLY A 10 -11.32 -10.32 -8.72
C GLY A 10 -10.18 -11.20 -8.22
N GLU A 11 -9.22 -11.53 -9.10
CA GLU A 11 -8.01 -12.29 -8.72
C GLU A 11 -7.12 -11.51 -7.76
N GLN A 12 -6.90 -10.22 -8.04
CA GLN A 12 -6.14 -9.33 -7.16
C GLN A 12 -6.81 -9.17 -5.79
N LEU A 13 -8.14 -9.00 -5.76
CA LEU A 13 -8.87 -8.95 -4.51
C LEU A 13 -8.71 -10.24 -3.71
N ALA A 14 -8.84 -11.40 -4.34
CA ALA A 14 -8.65 -12.69 -3.68
C ALA A 14 -7.22 -12.85 -3.12
N ALA A 15 -6.20 -12.40 -3.85
CA ALA A 15 -4.81 -12.40 -3.38
C ALA A 15 -4.62 -11.49 -2.15
N ILE A 16 -5.18 -10.28 -2.19
CA ILE A 16 -5.10 -9.32 -1.07
C ILE A 16 -5.78 -9.89 0.18
N THR A 17 -7.01 -10.39 0.03
CA THR A 17 -7.84 -10.82 1.17
C THR A 17 -7.46 -12.19 1.69
N GLY A 18 -7.00 -13.09 0.81
CA GLY A 18 -6.88 -14.52 1.05
C GLY A 18 -8.20 -15.29 0.82
N ASP A 19 -9.26 -14.62 0.36
CA ASP A 19 -10.56 -15.24 0.06
C ASP A 19 -10.71 -15.51 -1.44
N THR A 20 -10.51 -16.77 -1.82
CA THR A 20 -10.61 -17.21 -3.22
C THR A 20 -12.04 -17.10 -3.78
N ALA A 21 -13.06 -17.04 -2.92
CA ALA A 21 -14.45 -16.85 -3.37
C ALA A 21 -14.66 -15.46 -3.98
N SER A 22 -13.91 -14.45 -3.51
CA SER A 22 -13.96 -13.08 -4.03
C SER A 22 -13.58 -12.96 -5.51
N ALA A 23 -12.78 -13.90 -6.05
CA ALA A 23 -12.43 -13.93 -7.46
C ALA A 23 -13.58 -14.40 -8.37
N GLY A 24 -14.61 -15.05 -7.84
CA GLY A 24 -15.72 -15.59 -8.64
C GLY A 24 -16.81 -14.57 -8.95
N ALA A 25 -17.39 -14.65 -10.15
CA ALA A 25 -18.54 -13.82 -10.57
C ALA A 25 -19.80 -14.02 -9.70
N ARG A 26 -19.84 -15.12 -8.93
CA ARG A 26 -20.93 -15.47 -8.00
C ARG A 26 -20.52 -15.28 -6.53
N SER A 27 -19.53 -14.44 -6.24
CA SER A 27 -19.15 -14.14 -4.86
C SER A 27 -20.33 -13.54 -4.10
N ARG A 28 -20.86 -14.28 -3.12
CA ARG A 28 -21.96 -13.82 -2.26
C ARG A 28 -21.56 -12.55 -1.51
N THR A 29 -20.34 -12.53 -0.94
CA THR A 29 -19.79 -11.37 -0.24
C THR A 29 -19.78 -10.13 -1.14
N MET A 30 -19.34 -10.25 -2.39
CA MET A 30 -19.31 -9.10 -3.30
C MET A 30 -20.70 -8.67 -3.73
N ALA A 31 -21.64 -9.61 -3.94
CA ALA A 31 -23.03 -9.30 -4.22
C ALA A 31 -23.71 -8.56 -3.05
N GLU A 32 -23.43 -8.96 -1.81
CA GLU A 32 -23.93 -8.28 -0.59
C GLU A 32 -23.33 -6.87 -0.45
N LEU A 33 -22.02 -6.71 -0.68
CA LEU A 33 -21.37 -5.39 -0.66
C LEU A 33 -21.91 -4.46 -1.76
N TRP A 34 -22.22 -5.01 -2.94
CA TRP A 34 -22.86 -4.26 -4.01
C TRP A 34 -24.30 -3.86 -3.66
N ALA A 35 -25.11 -4.79 -3.15
CA ALA A 35 -26.48 -4.51 -2.72
C ALA A 35 -26.54 -3.49 -1.57
N ALA A 36 -25.55 -3.51 -0.68
CA ALA A 36 -25.39 -2.52 0.38
C ALA A 36 -24.84 -1.15 -0.12
N GLY A 37 -24.47 -1.04 -1.39
CA GLY A 37 -23.87 0.16 -1.97
C GLY A 37 -22.48 0.49 -1.41
N ILE A 38 -21.73 -0.52 -0.93
CA ILE A 38 -20.38 -0.36 -0.37
C ILE A 38 -19.32 -0.51 -1.47
N ALA A 39 -19.54 -1.40 -2.43
CA ALA A 39 -18.64 -1.65 -3.56
C ALA A 39 -19.41 -1.64 -4.89
N ASP A 40 -18.77 -1.13 -5.94
CA ASP A 40 -19.27 -1.27 -7.31
C ASP A 40 -18.58 -2.46 -7.99
N GLN A 41 -19.32 -3.18 -8.83
CA GLN A 41 -18.82 -4.27 -9.67
C GLN A 41 -18.87 -3.84 -11.14
N GLY A 42 -17.81 -4.15 -11.87
CA GLY A 42 -17.70 -3.90 -13.31
C GLY A 42 -16.96 -5.01 -14.02
N SER A 43 -16.78 -4.85 -15.34
CA SER A 43 -15.99 -5.77 -16.14
C SER A 43 -15.14 -5.04 -17.18
N LEU A 44 -13.95 -5.57 -17.49
CA LEU A 44 -13.15 -5.11 -18.62
C LEU A 44 -13.84 -5.43 -19.95
N THR A 45 -14.13 -4.42 -20.76
CA THR A 45 -14.65 -4.58 -22.13
C THR A 45 -13.50 -4.61 -23.14
N GLY A 46 -13.22 -5.76 -23.74
CA GLY A 46 -12.19 -5.93 -24.77
C GLY A 46 -12.29 -7.32 -25.43
N GLY A 47 -11.68 -7.50 -26.61
CA GLY A 47 -11.86 -8.68 -27.49
C GLY A 47 -11.45 -10.05 -26.93
N MET A 48 -11.00 -10.13 -25.68
CA MET A 48 -10.78 -11.37 -24.94
C MET A 48 -11.97 -11.76 -24.03
N SER A 49 -12.99 -10.91 -23.93
CA SER A 49 -14.21 -11.15 -23.15
C SER A 49 -15.28 -11.81 -24.02
N ALA A 50 -15.27 -13.15 -24.07
CA ALA A 50 -16.40 -13.88 -24.66
C ALA A 50 -17.57 -14.01 -23.66
N THR A 51 -17.32 -13.85 -22.35
CA THR A 51 -18.35 -13.95 -21.31
C THR A 51 -17.99 -13.05 -20.11
N GLY A 52 -18.96 -12.29 -19.57
CA GLY A 52 -18.80 -11.43 -18.39
C GLY A 52 -18.59 -12.19 -17.07
N SER A 53 -18.09 -13.43 -17.13
CA SER A 53 -17.88 -14.34 -16.01
C SER A 53 -16.43 -14.73 -15.77
N ASP A 54 -15.49 -14.28 -16.63
CA ASP A 54 -14.06 -14.56 -16.42
C ASP A 54 -13.52 -13.74 -15.23
N ARG A 55 -12.88 -14.43 -14.28
CA ARG A 55 -12.33 -13.88 -13.03
C ARG A 55 -11.37 -12.71 -13.28
N ARG A 56 -10.65 -12.75 -14.40
CA ARG A 56 -9.71 -11.70 -14.85
C ARG A 56 -10.40 -10.45 -15.37
N THR A 57 -11.65 -10.57 -15.80
CA THR A 57 -12.42 -9.46 -16.34
C THR A 57 -13.21 -8.74 -15.26
N LEU A 58 -13.52 -9.39 -14.13
CA LEU A 58 -14.26 -8.80 -13.02
C LEU A 58 -13.45 -7.72 -12.30
N LEU A 59 -14.05 -6.56 -12.12
CA LEU A 59 -13.48 -5.41 -11.44
C LEU A 59 -14.30 -5.04 -10.22
N TYR A 60 -13.61 -4.64 -9.15
CA TYR A 60 -14.22 -4.14 -7.93
C TYR A 60 -13.59 -2.80 -7.53
N ARG A 61 -14.43 -1.88 -7.05
CA ARG A 61 -14.03 -0.58 -6.52
C ARG A 61 -14.93 -0.15 -5.35
N PRO A 62 -14.51 0.75 -4.44
CA PRO A 62 -15.41 1.33 -3.46
C PRO A 62 -16.51 2.11 -4.18
N SER A 63 -17.74 1.93 -3.71
CA SER A 63 -18.87 2.68 -4.25
C SER A 63 -18.81 4.14 -3.85
N ARG A 64 -19.32 5.03 -4.71
CA ARG A 64 -19.38 6.48 -4.48
C ARG A 64 -20.42 6.92 -3.44
N THR A 65 -21.18 5.98 -2.88
CA THR A 65 -22.18 6.29 -1.85
C THR A 65 -21.51 6.58 -0.50
N LYS A 66 -22.30 7.12 0.44
CA LYS A 66 -21.92 7.29 1.85
C LYS A 66 -22.35 6.12 2.74
N ASN A 67 -22.76 4.99 2.15
CA ASN A 67 -23.37 3.88 2.88
C ASN A 67 -22.38 3.22 3.85
N PHE A 68 -21.08 3.19 3.52
CA PHE A 68 -20.08 2.69 4.48
C PHE A 68 -20.11 3.51 5.78
N ASP A 69 -20.01 4.84 5.68
CA ASP A 69 -20.01 5.70 6.86
C ASP A 69 -21.36 5.67 7.58
N ARG A 70 -22.48 5.68 6.85
CA ARG A 70 -23.83 5.68 7.42
C ARG A 70 -24.20 4.37 8.12
N ASP A 71 -23.95 3.24 7.45
CA ASP A 71 -24.57 1.95 7.82
C ASP A 71 -23.57 0.94 8.41
N VAL A 72 -22.27 1.07 8.10
CA VAL A 72 -21.25 0.09 8.50
C VAL A 72 -20.38 0.61 9.63
N SER A 73 -19.88 1.85 9.52
CA SER A 73 -18.85 2.39 10.41
C SER A 73 -19.24 2.35 11.89
N SER A 74 -20.52 2.56 12.20
CA SER A 74 -21.09 2.56 13.55
C SER A 74 -21.37 1.16 14.12
N ARG A 75 -21.31 0.11 13.29
CA ARG A 75 -21.63 -1.28 13.68
C ARG A 75 -20.38 -2.15 13.89
N ILE A 76 -19.22 -1.65 13.48
CA ILE A 76 -17.93 -2.32 13.63
C ILE A 76 -17.16 -1.75 14.82
N THR A 77 -16.33 -2.58 15.44
CA THR A 77 -15.47 -2.14 16.56
C THR A 77 -14.33 -1.26 16.04
N TYR A 78 -13.67 -0.52 16.93
CA TYR A 78 -12.50 0.29 16.56
C TYR A 78 -11.37 -0.53 15.89
N PRO A 79 -10.98 -1.73 16.40
CA PRO A 79 -10.04 -2.61 15.70
C PRO A 79 -10.52 -3.08 14.32
N GLU A 80 -11.81 -3.39 14.16
CA GLU A 80 -12.39 -3.77 12.86
C GLU A 80 -12.35 -2.59 11.88
N TRP A 81 -12.69 -1.39 12.34
CA TRP A 81 -12.62 -0.16 11.54
C TRP A 81 -11.20 0.12 11.08
N ILE A 82 -10.20 0.06 11.98
CA ILE A 82 -8.78 0.22 11.59
C ILE A 82 -8.35 -0.90 10.65
N SER A 83 -8.78 -2.14 10.87
CA SER A 83 -8.43 -3.25 9.99
C SER A 83 -8.92 -3.05 8.56
N VAL A 84 -10.10 -2.46 8.37
CA VAL A 84 -10.71 -2.24 7.05
C VAL A 84 -10.22 -0.96 6.38
N THR A 85 -10.00 0.09 7.15
CA THR A 85 -9.77 1.47 6.67
C THR A 85 -8.34 1.98 6.87
N ALA A 86 -7.54 1.24 7.65
CA ALA A 86 -6.21 1.60 8.13
C ALA A 86 -6.17 2.93 8.91
N GLY A 87 -7.27 3.27 9.60
CA GLY A 87 -7.36 4.49 10.40
C GLY A 87 -7.66 5.76 9.59
N LEU A 88 -7.94 5.62 8.29
CA LEU A 88 -8.20 6.73 7.39
C LEU A 88 -9.67 6.77 6.94
N PRO A 89 -10.26 7.94 6.65
CA PRO A 89 -11.63 8.03 6.15
C PRO A 89 -11.89 7.13 4.93
N TRP A 90 -13.10 6.59 4.82
CA TRP A 90 -13.50 5.83 3.63
C TRP A 90 -13.57 6.76 2.43
N ALA A 91 -12.92 6.38 1.32
CA ALA A 91 -12.76 7.28 0.19
C ALA A 91 -13.04 6.56 -1.14
N SER A 92 -14.14 6.93 -1.77
CA SER A 92 -14.50 6.53 -3.12
C SER A 92 -13.96 7.54 -4.14
N GLY A 93 -12.66 7.42 -4.45
CA GLY A 93 -11.96 8.35 -5.32
C GLY A 93 -10.81 7.70 -6.07
N GLY A 94 -10.14 8.46 -6.93
CA GLY A 94 -9.05 7.99 -7.78
C GLY A 94 -9.46 7.94 -9.26
N GLN A 95 -8.68 8.60 -10.11
CA GLN A 95 -8.82 8.53 -11.56
C GLN A 95 -7.89 7.43 -12.11
N TYR A 96 -8.29 6.83 -13.23
CA TYR A 96 -7.57 5.82 -14.01
C TYR A 96 -7.59 4.39 -13.46
N ASP A 97 -8.73 3.68 -13.62
CA ASP A 97 -8.90 2.27 -13.23
C ASP A 97 -7.74 1.37 -13.71
N ARG A 98 -7.19 1.64 -14.90
CA ARG A 98 -6.02 0.92 -15.43
C ARG A 98 -4.76 1.11 -14.59
N HIS A 99 -4.47 2.33 -14.10
CA HIS A 99 -3.27 2.56 -13.28
C HIS A 99 -3.41 1.81 -11.95
N ASN A 100 -4.59 1.85 -11.33
CA ASN A 100 -4.85 1.14 -10.09
C ASN A 100 -4.67 -0.37 -10.23
N ILE A 101 -5.19 -0.96 -11.32
CA ILE A 101 -5.03 -2.40 -11.60
C ILE A 101 -3.55 -2.75 -11.81
N LEU A 102 -2.79 -1.94 -12.55
CA LEU A 102 -1.36 -2.17 -12.77
C LEU A 102 -0.53 -1.97 -11.50
N ALA A 103 -0.89 -1.00 -10.65
CA ALA A 103 -0.22 -0.75 -9.38
C ALA A 103 -0.44 -1.92 -8.41
N ALA A 104 -1.68 -2.39 -8.32
CA ALA A 104 -2.04 -3.57 -7.53
C ALA A 104 -1.31 -4.82 -8.05
N GLU A 105 -1.25 -5.01 -9.38
CA GLU A 105 -0.52 -6.13 -9.99
C GLU A 105 0.97 -6.11 -9.63
N LEU A 106 1.63 -4.97 -9.83
CA LEU A 106 3.05 -4.83 -9.50
C LEU A 106 3.29 -5.06 -8.01
N ALA A 107 2.48 -4.46 -7.13
CA ALA A 107 2.63 -4.62 -5.70
C ALA A 107 2.41 -6.07 -5.24
N LEU A 108 1.44 -6.79 -5.82
CA LEU A 108 1.21 -8.21 -5.51
C LEU A 108 2.38 -9.08 -5.95
N ARG A 109 2.96 -8.82 -7.13
CA ARG A 109 4.17 -9.53 -7.57
C ARG A 109 5.36 -9.25 -6.66
N ILE A 110 5.55 -7.99 -6.26
CA ILE A 110 6.60 -7.62 -5.29
C ILE A 110 6.38 -8.39 -3.98
N ALA A 111 5.13 -8.42 -3.49
CA ALA A 111 4.79 -9.14 -2.27
C ALA A 111 5.01 -10.65 -2.36
N GLU A 112 4.84 -11.25 -3.54
CA GLU A 112 4.95 -12.69 -3.74
C GLU A 112 6.40 -13.14 -4.00
N TYR A 113 7.17 -12.35 -4.75
CA TYR A 113 8.46 -12.79 -5.30
C TYR A 113 9.67 -12.03 -4.75
N CYS A 114 9.50 -10.89 -4.10
CA CYS A 114 10.60 -10.09 -3.56
C CYS A 114 10.65 -10.17 -2.03
N GLU A 115 11.81 -9.84 -1.45
CA GLU A 115 11.99 -9.72 0.01
C GLU A 115 11.37 -8.42 0.55
N ALA A 116 10.05 -8.30 0.44
CA ALA A 116 9.25 -7.20 0.95
C ALA A 116 8.72 -7.51 2.36
N GLY A 117 8.81 -6.55 3.28
CA GLY A 117 8.14 -6.64 4.58
C GLY A 117 6.64 -6.38 4.46
N ALA A 118 6.25 -5.40 3.65
CA ALA A 118 4.84 -5.12 3.33
C ALA A 118 4.71 -4.40 1.98
N VAL A 119 3.52 -4.46 1.40
CA VAL A 119 3.11 -3.56 0.30
C VAL A 119 1.75 -2.97 0.61
N VAL A 120 1.56 -1.70 0.25
CA VAL A 120 0.31 -0.96 0.46
C VAL A 120 -0.09 -0.18 -0.78
N GLY A 121 -1.40 0.03 -0.95
CA GLY A 121 -1.95 0.81 -2.06
C GLY A 121 -2.01 2.31 -1.77
N GLU A 122 -2.38 3.08 -2.80
CA GLU A 122 -2.44 4.55 -2.84
C GLU A 122 -2.93 5.22 -1.55
N LYS A 123 -3.98 4.69 -0.91
CA LYS A 123 -4.55 5.28 0.31
C LYS A 123 -3.53 5.40 1.44
N LEU A 124 -2.62 4.45 1.55
CA LEU A 124 -1.55 4.42 2.55
C LEU A 124 -0.22 4.94 2.02
N SER A 125 -0.18 5.36 0.76
CA SER A 125 0.98 5.92 0.07
C SER A 125 0.92 7.44 -0.06
N THR A 126 0.14 8.11 0.80
CA THR A 126 0.04 9.57 0.81
C THR A 126 1.33 10.20 1.30
N TRP A 127 1.65 11.40 0.80
CA TRP A 127 2.79 12.17 1.30
C TRP A 127 2.68 12.47 2.78
N ASP A 128 1.45 12.68 3.27
CA ASP A 128 1.19 12.90 4.68
C ASP A 128 1.69 11.74 5.55
N LEU A 129 1.50 10.50 5.08
CA LEU A 129 1.98 9.30 5.75
C LEU A 129 3.47 9.03 5.51
N LEU A 130 3.94 9.25 4.28
CA LEU A 130 5.31 8.91 3.89
C LEU A 130 6.35 9.90 4.40
N ALA A 131 6.01 11.17 4.53
CA ALA A 131 6.97 12.26 4.72
C ALA A 131 6.58 13.30 5.77
N TYR A 132 5.35 13.24 6.32
CA TYR A 132 4.83 14.20 7.29
C TYR A 132 4.33 13.52 8.57
N ARG A 133 3.03 13.60 8.88
CA ARG A 133 2.46 13.12 10.15
C ARG A 133 2.70 11.62 10.38
N GLY A 134 2.61 10.79 9.35
CA GLY A 134 2.90 9.35 9.47
C GLY A 134 4.39 9.01 9.60
N ALA A 135 5.25 10.00 9.47
CA ALA A 135 6.69 9.94 9.70
C ALA A 135 7.09 10.70 10.99
N GLY A 136 6.14 11.08 11.85
CA GLY A 136 6.41 11.84 13.06
C GLY A 136 6.78 13.32 12.83
N GLN A 137 6.63 13.82 11.61
CA GLN A 137 6.95 15.20 11.24
C GLN A 137 5.72 16.11 11.33
N ALA A 138 5.94 17.43 11.19
CA ALA A 138 4.87 18.41 11.12
C ALA A 138 3.90 18.15 9.96
N ALA A 139 2.68 18.67 10.06
CA ALA A 139 1.68 18.52 9.01
C ALA A 139 2.15 19.09 7.66
N PRO A 140 1.72 18.50 6.52
CA PRO A 140 2.07 19.00 5.20
C PRO A 140 1.52 20.42 5.00
N PRO A 141 2.18 21.25 4.17
CA PRO A 141 1.63 22.54 3.74
C PRO A 141 0.20 22.42 3.21
N ALA A 142 -0.64 23.42 3.47
CA ALA A 142 -2.03 23.42 3.04
C ALA A 142 -2.16 23.20 1.52
N GLY A 143 -3.10 22.35 1.10
CA GLY A 143 -3.32 22.01 -0.31
C GLY A 143 -2.36 20.95 -0.88
N MET A 144 -1.39 20.46 -0.11
CA MET A 144 -0.49 19.37 -0.52
C MET A 144 -1.14 18.00 -0.27
N GLN A 145 -2.08 17.61 -1.13
CA GLN A 145 -2.67 16.27 -1.17
C GLN A 145 -2.13 15.51 -2.37
N ARG A 146 -1.16 14.63 -2.13
CA ARG A 146 -0.56 13.74 -3.13
C ARG A 146 -0.30 12.38 -2.52
N ALA A 147 -0.30 11.36 -3.38
CA ALA A 147 0.02 9.99 -3.03
C ALA A 147 0.81 9.33 -4.16
N ALA A 148 1.65 8.37 -3.81
CA ALA A 148 2.16 7.40 -4.77
C ALA A 148 1.06 6.38 -5.09
N ASP A 149 1.19 5.64 -6.20
CA ASP A 149 0.20 4.63 -6.58
C ASP A 149 0.26 3.40 -5.66
N ALA A 150 1.45 3.09 -5.14
CA ALA A 150 1.70 2.08 -4.13
C ALA A 150 2.96 2.42 -3.31
N THR A 151 3.18 1.68 -2.23
CA THR A 151 4.43 1.73 -1.46
C THR A 151 4.85 0.33 -1.08
N LEU A 152 6.11 0.03 -1.38
CA LEU A 152 6.84 -1.11 -0.85
C LEU A 152 7.50 -0.69 0.46
N ILE A 153 7.44 -1.56 1.46
CA ILE A 153 8.15 -1.41 2.72
C ILE A 153 9.11 -2.59 2.84
N ARG A 154 10.40 -2.30 2.92
CA ARG A 154 11.46 -3.29 3.12
C ARG A 154 11.42 -3.85 4.53
N THR A 155 12.11 -4.97 4.73
CA THR A 155 12.22 -5.66 6.02
C THR A 155 12.93 -4.83 7.09
N ASP A 156 13.74 -3.84 6.69
CA ASP A 156 14.39 -2.87 7.57
C ASP A 156 13.53 -1.61 7.86
N GLY A 157 12.31 -1.54 7.31
CA GLY A 157 11.40 -0.41 7.47
C GLY A 157 11.55 0.69 6.42
N ALA A 158 12.52 0.60 5.49
CA ALA A 158 12.66 1.55 4.39
C ALA A 158 11.42 1.54 3.49
N ARG A 159 10.93 2.73 3.13
CA ARG A 159 9.72 2.93 2.32
C ARG A 159 10.10 3.38 0.93
N ILE A 160 9.57 2.70 -0.08
CA ILE A 160 9.82 2.96 -1.49
C ILE A 160 8.49 3.27 -2.16
N ALA A 161 8.31 4.53 -2.55
CA ALA A 161 7.13 4.99 -3.25
C ALA A 161 7.18 4.52 -4.71
N VAL A 162 6.05 4.00 -5.22
CA VAL A 162 5.92 3.53 -6.60
C VAL A 162 4.97 4.44 -7.36
N GLU A 163 5.43 4.96 -8.50
CA GLU A 163 4.64 5.79 -9.42
C GLU A 163 4.62 5.16 -10.81
N LEU A 164 3.45 4.75 -11.26
CA LEU A 164 3.24 4.30 -12.63
C LEU A 164 3.08 5.51 -13.55
N THR A 165 3.82 5.47 -14.66
CA THR A 165 3.69 6.47 -15.72
C THR A 165 3.39 5.80 -17.05
N ALA A 166 2.19 6.08 -17.57
CA ALA A 166 1.76 5.63 -18.90
C ALA A 166 1.65 6.77 -19.93
N SER A 167 1.92 8.03 -19.53
CA SER A 167 1.75 9.21 -20.38
C SER A 167 2.94 10.17 -20.32
N MET A 168 3.35 10.69 -21.48
CA MET A 168 4.47 11.61 -21.64
C MET A 168 4.04 13.09 -21.64
N THR A 169 2.97 13.43 -20.91
CA THR A 169 2.39 14.78 -20.89
C THR A 169 3.05 15.67 -19.83
N GLY A 170 2.77 16.98 -19.83
CA GLY A 170 3.26 17.91 -18.79
C GLY A 170 2.87 17.52 -17.35
N ALA A 171 1.88 16.64 -17.16
CA ALA A 171 1.56 16.08 -15.85
C ALA A 171 2.71 15.23 -15.27
N LEU A 172 3.49 14.54 -16.12
CA LEU A 172 4.67 13.78 -15.71
C LEU A 172 5.72 14.70 -15.07
N GLU A 173 6.05 15.81 -15.73
CA GLU A 173 7.04 16.77 -15.22
C GLU A 173 6.62 17.34 -13.87
N LYS A 174 5.33 17.68 -13.72
CA LYS A 174 4.78 18.16 -12.45
C LYS A 174 4.80 17.11 -11.34
N LYS A 175 4.63 15.83 -11.66
CA LYS A 175 4.75 14.72 -10.69
C LYS A 175 6.21 14.54 -10.27
N VAL A 176 7.12 14.38 -11.23
CA VAL A 176 8.55 14.15 -10.98
C VAL A 176 9.17 15.32 -10.20
N ARG A 177 8.89 16.56 -10.61
CA ARG A 177 9.39 17.76 -9.92
C ARG A 177 8.93 17.81 -8.47
N ALA A 178 7.67 17.46 -8.21
CA ALA A 178 7.14 17.49 -6.86
C ALA A 178 7.79 16.42 -5.97
N TRP A 179 8.00 15.20 -6.47
CA TRP A 179 8.76 14.19 -5.75
C TRP A 179 10.19 14.66 -5.44
N ALA A 180 10.89 15.24 -6.42
CA ALA A 180 12.23 15.79 -6.21
C ALA A 180 12.23 16.91 -5.14
N GLU A 181 11.24 17.79 -5.15
CA GLU A 181 11.07 18.84 -4.15
C GLU A 181 10.82 18.26 -2.74
N LEU A 182 9.99 17.22 -2.63
CA LEU A 182 9.74 16.52 -1.37
C LEU A 182 11.02 15.90 -0.83
N LEU A 183 11.71 15.09 -1.64
CA LEU A 183 12.95 14.39 -1.26
C LEU A 183 14.06 15.38 -0.90
N ASN A 184 14.10 16.56 -1.52
CA ASN A 184 15.05 17.61 -1.16
C ASN A 184 14.78 18.25 0.21
N ARG A 185 13.54 18.16 0.72
CA ARG A 185 13.13 18.72 2.01
C ARG A 185 13.12 17.71 3.14
N THR A 186 13.09 16.41 2.83
CA THR A 186 12.99 15.36 3.83
C THR A 186 14.21 14.46 3.80
N ARG A 187 14.71 14.09 4.97
CA ARG A 187 15.76 13.10 5.06
C ARG A 187 15.19 11.69 5.13
N THR A 188 15.88 10.75 4.50
CA THR A 188 15.59 9.33 4.56
C THR A 188 15.58 8.85 6.01
N ALA A 189 16.56 9.27 6.82
CA ALA A 189 16.67 8.93 8.24
C ALA A 189 15.49 9.43 9.10
N ASP A 190 14.89 10.58 8.73
CA ASP A 190 13.79 11.21 9.50
C ASP A 190 12.43 10.61 9.16
N THR A 191 12.26 10.10 7.94
CA THR A 191 10.93 9.77 7.39
C THR A 191 10.76 8.32 6.97
N ALA A 192 11.85 7.57 6.91
CA ALA A 192 11.94 6.26 6.28
C ALA A 192 11.60 6.22 4.78
N LEU A 193 11.26 7.35 4.14
CA LEU A 193 11.07 7.42 2.69
C LEU A 193 12.44 7.37 2.00
N ALA A 194 12.90 6.16 1.67
CA ALA A 194 14.21 5.94 1.07
C ALA A 194 14.23 6.36 -0.40
N ALA A 195 13.20 6.01 -1.17
CA ALA A 195 13.21 6.24 -2.61
C ALA A 195 11.81 6.40 -3.21
N VAL A 196 11.78 6.92 -4.43
CA VAL A 196 10.66 6.82 -5.37
C VAL A 196 11.13 6.13 -6.65
N VAL A 197 10.33 5.19 -7.15
CA VAL A 197 10.56 4.53 -8.45
C VAL A 197 9.43 4.87 -9.42
N PHE A 198 9.82 5.43 -10.56
CA PHE A 198 8.93 5.69 -11.69
C PHE A 198 8.95 4.48 -12.63
N VAL A 199 7.84 3.75 -12.67
CA VAL A 199 7.66 2.58 -13.51
C VAL A 199 6.95 2.98 -14.79
N VAL A 200 7.66 2.89 -15.91
CA VAL A 200 7.16 3.28 -17.24
C VAL A 200 6.37 2.12 -17.83
N ALA A 201 5.04 2.23 -17.85
CA ALA A 201 4.14 1.20 -18.38
C ALA A 201 3.45 1.70 -19.65
N THR A 202 3.97 1.32 -20.81
CA THR A 202 3.43 1.80 -22.10
C THR A 202 2.10 1.12 -22.46
N PRO A 203 1.10 1.84 -23.02
CA PRO A 203 -0.13 1.23 -23.48
C PRO A 203 0.09 0.24 -24.65
N PRO A 204 -0.44 -1.00 -24.59
CA PRO A 204 -0.40 -1.90 -25.73
C PRO A 204 -1.13 -1.26 -26.92
N GLY A 205 -0.51 -1.27 -28.09
CA GLY A 205 -1.08 -0.73 -29.33
C GLY A 205 -0.86 0.76 -29.60
N LYS A 206 -0.26 1.54 -28.68
CA LYS A 206 0.23 2.87 -29.02
C LYS A 206 1.58 2.76 -29.74
N LYS A 207 1.75 3.49 -30.85
CA LYS A 207 3.03 3.64 -31.58
C LYS A 207 4.10 4.42 -30.78
N LEU A 208 4.03 4.42 -29.45
CA LEU A 208 5.05 5.08 -28.66
C LEU A 208 6.24 4.13 -28.56
N ASN A 209 7.41 4.56 -29.03
CA ASN A 209 8.61 3.76 -28.88
C ASN A 209 8.98 3.71 -27.39
N ARG A 210 9.03 2.51 -26.80
CA ARG A 210 9.43 2.27 -25.40
C ARG A 210 10.70 3.05 -25.03
N GLY A 211 11.70 3.03 -25.91
CA GLY A 211 12.98 3.72 -25.69
C GLY A 211 12.81 5.23 -25.52
N GLU A 212 11.94 5.85 -26.29
CA GLU A 212 11.64 7.29 -26.19
C GLU A 212 10.93 7.63 -24.88
N ALA A 213 9.99 6.77 -24.47
CA ALA A 213 9.23 6.93 -23.23
C ALA A 213 10.16 6.92 -22.00
N VAL A 214 11.02 5.90 -21.91
CA VAL A 214 12.01 5.75 -20.83
C VAL A 214 13.03 6.89 -20.88
N ALA A 215 13.56 7.23 -22.07
CA ALA A 215 14.51 8.32 -22.22
C ALA A 215 13.92 9.66 -21.75
N ARG A 216 12.65 9.94 -22.08
CA ARG A 216 11.98 11.16 -21.62
C ARG A 216 11.83 11.21 -20.10
N VAL A 217 11.35 10.13 -19.48
CA VAL A 217 11.22 10.06 -18.02
C VAL A 217 12.57 10.26 -17.35
N ARG A 218 13.63 9.61 -17.86
CA ARG A 218 15.00 9.83 -17.41
C ARG A 218 15.42 11.29 -17.53
N THR A 219 15.25 11.94 -18.69
CA THR A 219 15.58 13.37 -18.85
C THR A 219 14.88 14.25 -17.81
N VAL A 220 13.59 14.01 -17.56
CA VAL A 220 12.80 14.78 -16.59
C VAL A 220 13.28 14.52 -15.16
N VAL A 221 13.53 13.27 -14.79
CA VAL A 221 14.08 12.90 -13.46
C VAL A 221 15.46 13.50 -13.25
N GLN A 222 16.35 13.40 -14.24
CA GLN A 222 17.67 13.98 -14.15
C GLN A 222 17.62 15.50 -13.98
N LYS A 223 16.76 16.19 -14.74
CA LYS A 223 16.56 17.64 -14.58
C LYS A 223 16.04 17.97 -13.18
N ALA A 224 15.02 17.27 -12.70
CA ALA A 224 14.45 17.50 -11.38
C ALA A 224 15.45 17.23 -10.24
N ALA A 225 16.23 16.15 -10.32
CA ALA A 225 17.27 15.84 -9.35
C ALA A 225 18.42 16.87 -9.34
N ARG A 226 18.67 17.56 -10.46
CA ARG A 226 19.61 18.69 -10.52
C ARG A 226 19.02 19.96 -9.92
N ASP A 227 17.77 20.28 -10.26
CA ASP A 227 17.04 21.44 -9.71
C ASP A 227 16.86 21.32 -8.18
N TYR A 228 16.78 20.10 -7.66
CA TYR A 228 16.56 19.77 -6.26
C TYR A 228 17.59 18.73 -5.78
N SER A 229 18.80 19.17 -5.48
CA SER A 229 19.96 18.27 -5.26
C SER A 229 19.92 17.42 -3.99
N GLY A 230 19.08 17.78 -3.02
CA GLY A 230 19.13 17.22 -1.68
C GLY A 230 20.43 17.60 -0.94
N ILE A 231 20.63 16.99 0.22
CA ILE A 231 21.76 17.27 1.11
C ILE A 231 22.91 16.27 0.91
N ILE A 232 24.09 16.59 1.42
CA ILE A 232 25.23 15.66 1.43
C ILE A 232 24.85 14.41 2.23
N GLY A 233 25.13 13.22 1.68
CA GLY A 233 24.78 11.94 2.29
C GLY A 233 23.35 11.46 2.03
N ASP A 234 22.47 12.32 1.51
CA ASP A 234 21.07 11.98 1.23
C ASP A 234 20.56 12.76 0.01
N ARG A 235 21.23 12.51 -1.12
CA ARG A 235 21.04 13.24 -2.38
C ARG A 235 19.75 12.77 -3.06
N THR A 236 18.96 13.70 -3.59
CA THR A 236 17.74 13.38 -4.34
C THR A 236 18.01 12.44 -5.51
N GLN A 237 19.14 12.60 -6.20
CA GLN A 237 19.53 11.73 -7.32
C GLN A 237 19.70 10.26 -6.90
N SER A 238 20.14 9.99 -5.67
CA SER A 238 20.31 8.62 -5.15
C SER A 238 19.00 7.96 -4.73
N ARG A 239 17.90 8.73 -4.74
CA ARG A 239 16.56 8.36 -4.23
C ARG A 239 15.48 8.35 -5.32
N MET A 240 15.83 8.71 -6.55
CA MET A 240 14.90 8.74 -7.69
C MET A 240 15.30 7.69 -8.73
N PHE A 241 14.42 6.72 -8.94
CA PHE A 241 14.66 5.57 -9.79
C PHE A 241 13.69 5.54 -10.96
N VAL A 242 14.11 4.95 -12.08
CA VAL A 242 13.32 4.78 -13.30
C VAL A 242 13.52 3.38 -13.86
N VAL A 243 12.42 2.73 -14.23
CA VAL A 243 12.45 1.40 -14.85
C VAL A 243 11.31 1.25 -15.85
N SER A 244 11.52 0.50 -16.93
CA SER A 244 10.42 0.10 -17.83
C SER A 244 9.69 -1.09 -17.22
N TRP A 245 8.36 -1.15 -17.33
CA TRP A 245 7.61 -2.35 -16.95
C TRP A 245 8.18 -3.61 -17.62
N GLU A 246 8.56 -3.48 -18.88
CA GLU A 246 9.11 -4.55 -19.71
C GLU A 246 10.59 -4.86 -19.43
N ASP A 247 11.28 -4.08 -18.59
CA ASP A 247 12.58 -4.48 -18.04
C ASP A 247 12.37 -5.58 -16.99
N TRP A 248 11.36 -5.43 -16.13
CA TRP A 248 10.99 -6.44 -15.13
C TRP A 248 10.12 -7.57 -15.68
N PHE A 249 9.25 -7.28 -16.65
CA PHE A 249 8.28 -8.24 -17.22
C PHE A 249 8.32 -8.22 -18.75
N PRO A 250 9.33 -8.84 -19.37
CA PRO A 250 9.57 -8.73 -20.81
C PRO A 250 8.47 -9.36 -21.68
N SER A 251 7.72 -10.32 -21.13
CA SER A 251 6.61 -10.96 -21.80
C SER A 251 5.58 -11.49 -20.80
N ALA A 252 4.41 -11.89 -21.30
CA ALA A 252 3.38 -12.51 -20.46
C ALA A 252 3.95 -13.74 -19.73
N HIS A 253 3.62 -13.87 -18.45
CA HIS A 253 4.07 -14.96 -17.58
C HIS A 253 5.59 -15.08 -17.36
N HIS A 254 6.36 -14.03 -17.69
CA HIS A 254 7.80 -13.99 -17.45
C HIS A 254 8.16 -12.79 -16.56
N ALA A 255 9.07 -13.03 -15.61
CA ALA A 255 9.75 -12.01 -14.84
C ALA A 255 11.25 -12.11 -15.12
N SER A 256 11.93 -10.97 -15.24
CA SER A 256 13.38 -10.93 -15.40
C SER A 256 14.07 -11.14 -14.04
N PRO A 257 15.35 -11.57 -14.02
CA PRO A 257 16.12 -11.65 -12.78
C PRO A 257 16.21 -10.32 -12.02
N GLU A 258 16.26 -9.20 -12.74
CA GLU A 258 16.29 -7.84 -12.19
C GLU A 258 15.05 -7.48 -11.38
N PHE A 259 13.92 -8.16 -11.60
CA PHE A 259 12.71 -7.93 -10.81
C PHE A 259 12.86 -8.37 -9.36
N PHE A 260 13.58 -9.47 -9.07
CA PHE A 260 13.68 -10.02 -7.71
C PHE A 260 14.42 -9.10 -6.75
N THR A 261 15.30 -8.23 -7.25
CA THR A 261 15.98 -7.17 -6.49
C THR A 261 15.40 -5.78 -6.73
N LEU A 262 14.37 -5.68 -7.59
CA LEU A 262 13.80 -4.42 -8.08
C LEU A 262 14.87 -3.48 -8.62
N GLU A 263 15.80 -4.02 -9.41
CA GLU A 263 16.85 -3.24 -10.03
C GLU A 263 16.24 -2.19 -10.97
N ALA A 264 16.68 -0.95 -10.81
CA ALA A 264 16.21 0.19 -11.57
C ALA A 264 17.36 1.16 -11.82
N TRP A 265 17.12 2.15 -12.69
CA TRP A 265 18.13 3.13 -13.05
C TRP A 265 17.96 4.40 -12.22
N ARG A 266 19.05 4.88 -11.61
CA ARG A 266 19.10 6.19 -10.94
C ARG A 266 20.17 7.09 -11.57
N PRO A 267 20.05 8.42 -11.45
CA PRO A 267 21.11 9.31 -11.88
C PRO A 267 22.39 9.10 -11.03
N SER A 268 23.53 8.90 -11.68
CA SER A 268 24.82 8.61 -11.02
C SER A 268 25.44 9.82 -10.30
N GLY A 269 24.96 11.03 -10.59
CA GLY A 269 25.54 12.27 -10.08
C GLY A 269 26.85 12.71 -10.72
N ALA A 270 27.41 11.96 -11.67
CA ALA A 270 28.60 12.34 -12.42
C ALA A 270 28.28 13.51 -13.38
N PRO A 271 28.78 14.74 -13.18
CA PRO A 271 28.37 15.89 -13.98
C PRO A 271 28.96 15.90 -15.40
N PHE A 272 30.04 15.14 -15.64
CA PHE A 272 30.97 15.38 -16.75
C PHE A 272 31.04 14.28 -17.81
N SER A 273 30.24 13.22 -17.70
CA SER A 273 30.23 12.14 -18.69
C SER A 273 28.80 11.83 -19.14
N PRO A 274 28.40 12.24 -20.36
CA PRO A 274 27.10 11.93 -20.94
C PRO A 274 26.80 10.43 -21.00
N THR A 275 27.83 9.58 -21.02
CA THR A 275 27.71 8.13 -21.11
C THR A 275 27.57 7.43 -19.77
N THR A 276 27.84 8.11 -18.64
CA THR A 276 27.73 7.54 -17.28
C THR A 276 26.71 8.28 -16.42
N LEU A 277 25.74 8.98 -17.01
CA LEU A 277 24.72 9.78 -16.29
C LEU A 277 23.74 8.94 -15.46
N TRP A 278 23.67 7.64 -15.73
CA TRP A 278 22.76 6.69 -15.11
C TRP A 278 23.52 5.46 -14.70
N GLU A 279 23.17 4.94 -13.54
CA GLU A 279 23.66 3.66 -13.03
C GLU A 279 22.48 2.78 -12.63
N LYS A 280 22.69 1.47 -12.69
CA LYS A 280 21.76 0.49 -12.14
C LYS A 280 22.00 0.39 -10.63
N ALA A 281 20.92 0.27 -9.89
CA ALA A 281 20.94 0.08 -8.45
C ALA A 281 19.70 -0.72 -8.05
N SER A 282 19.89 -1.61 -7.09
CA SER A 282 18.83 -2.39 -6.46
C SER A 282 18.08 -1.55 -5.43
N LEU A 283 16.75 -1.59 -5.51
CA LEU A 283 15.88 -0.95 -4.52
C LEU A 283 15.81 -1.76 -3.21
N LEU A 284 16.10 -3.06 -3.26
CA LEU A 284 16.06 -3.96 -2.10
C LEU A 284 17.41 -4.15 -1.42
N ASP A 285 18.51 -3.88 -2.11
CA ASP A 285 19.85 -3.99 -1.56
C ASP A 285 20.16 -2.80 -0.65
N VAL A 286 20.58 -3.09 0.59
CA VAL A 286 21.00 -2.12 1.60
C VAL A 286 22.23 -1.30 1.17
N PHE A 287 23.07 -1.82 0.27
CA PHE A 287 24.26 -1.10 -0.20
C PHE A 287 23.93 -0.11 -1.30
N ASP A 288 23.01 -0.49 -2.20
CA ASP A 288 22.56 0.38 -3.28
C ASP A 288 21.57 1.44 -2.77
N THR A 289 20.64 1.04 -1.90
CA THR A 289 19.65 1.92 -1.29
C THR A 289 19.80 1.89 0.23
N PRO A 290 20.82 2.56 0.79
CA PRO A 290 21.09 2.53 2.23
C PRO A 290 19.99 3.22 3.04
N PHE A 291 19.71 2.65 4.21
CA PHE A 291 18.74 3.18 5.14
C PHE A 291 19.22 3.03 6.59
N GLU A 292 19.45 4.17 7.22
CA GLU A 292 19.78 4.26 8.65
C GLU A 292 18.77 5.22 9.30
N PRO A 293 17.65 4.71 9.86
CA PRO A 293 16.66 5.55 10.51
C PRO A 293 17.19 6.20 11.78
N LEU A 294 16.74 7.42 12.07
CA LEU A 294 17.01 8.07 13.35
C LEU A 294 16.35 7.33 14.52
N TYR A 295 15.18 6.71 14.27
CA TYR A 295 14.40 5.93 15.22
C TYR A 295 14.08 4.56 14.61
N PRO A 296 14.98 3.55 14.75
CA PRO A 296 14.80 2.23 14.14
C PRO A 296 13.51 1.51 14.55
N GLU A 297 13.11 1.64 15.81
CA GLU A 297 11.87 1.05 16.34
C GLU A 297 10.63 1.62 15.64
N ASP A 298 10.58 2.92 15.38
CA ASP A 298 9.46 3.57 14.70
C ASP A 298 9.43 3.20 13.21
N ALA A 299 10.60 3.06 12.59
CA ALA A 299 10.72 2.61 11.21
C ALA A 299 10.19 1.18 11.03
N LEU A 300 10.49 0.28 11.98
CA LEU A 300 10.06 -1.11 11.96
C LEU A 300 8.61 -1.33 12.44
N ALA A 301 8.10 -0.49 13.34
CA ALA A 301 6.74 -0.59 13.88
C ALA A 301 5.65 -0.58 12.79
N VAL A 302 5.94 -0.02 11.62
CA VAL A 302 5.02 -0.05 10.46
C VAL A 302 4.69 -1.48 10.03
N LEU A 303 5.62 -2.43 10.12
CA LEU A 303 5.42 -3.82 9.70
C LEU A 303 4.43 -4.55 10.61
N ASP A 304 4.56 -4.36 11.93
CA ASP A 304 3.61 -4.91 12.90
C ASP A 304 2.23 -4.24 12.77
N ASN A 305 2.20 -2.91 12.62
CA ASN A 305 0.95 -2.16 12.43
C ASN A 305 0.15 -2.64 11.21
N LEU A 306 0.86 -2.89 10.09
CA LEU A 306 0.26 -3.32 8.84
C LEU A 306 -0.24 -4.76 8.87
N THR A 307 0.22 -5.61 9.79
CA THR A 307 -0.26 -6.99 9.92
C THR A 307 -1.77 -7.05 10.19
N GLY A 308 -2.31 -6.09 10.94
CA GLY A 308 -3.74 -6.02 11.23
C GLY A 308 -4.59 -5.39 10.12
N VAL A 309 -3.98 -4.83 9.07
CA VAL A 309 -4.65 -4.11 7.99
C VAL A 309 -5.01 -5.05 6.84
N ARG A 310 -6.31 -5.24 6.58
CA ARG A 310 -6.81 -6.22 5.59
C ARG A 310 -6.53 -5.86 4.13
N SER A 311 -6.06 -4.65 3.82
CA SER A 311 -5.62 -4.30 2.46
C SER A 311 -4.19 -4.74 2.14
N VAL A 312 -3.43 -5.22 3.12
CA VAL A 312 -2.10 -5.82 2.93
C VAL A 312 -2.28 -7.28 2.48
N PRO A 313 -1.50 -7.77 1.49
CA PRO A 313 -1.59 -9.15 1.02
C PRO A 313 -1.54 -10.16 2.16
N ARG A 314 -2.39 -11.19 2.09
CA ARG A 314 -2.64 -12.10 3.22
C ARG A 314 -1.37 -12.75 3.77
N TRP A 315 -0.46 -13.14 2.87
CA TRP A 315 0.78 -13.83 3.22
C TRP A 315 1.87 -12.92 3.81
N LEU A 316 1.74 -11.60 3.69
CA LEU A 316 2.62 -10.63 4.38
C LEU A 316 2.09 -10.22 5.76
N ARG A 317 0.89 -10.67 6.15
CA ARG A 317 0.29 -10.39 7.46
C ARG A 317 0.75 -11.41 8.51
N THR A 318 2.06 -11.49 8.76
CA THR A 318 2.70 -12.51 9.61
C THR A 318 3.20 -12.01 10.97
N GLY A 319 3.19 -10.70 11.21
CA GLY A 319 3.66 -10.10 12.46
C GLY A 319 2.68 -10.16 13.64
N ASN A 320 2.96 -9.37 14.68
CA ASN A 320 2.13 -9.30 15.88
C ASN A 320 1.53 -7.89 16.00
N PRO A 321 0.34 -7.64 15.44
CA PRO A 321 -0.19 -6.29 15.40
C PRO A 321 -0.56 -5.81 16.81
N PRO A 322 -0.31 -4.53 17.13
CA PRO A 322 -0.57 -4.01 18.47
C PRO A 322 -2.06 -4.07 18.78
N GLN A 323 -2.41 -4.45 20.00
CA GLN A 323 -3.82 -4.44 20.38
C GLN A 323 -4.29 -3.00 20.54
N LEU A 324 -5.34 -2.64 19.81
CA LEU A 324 -5.84 -1.25 19.73
C LEU A 324 -6.92 -0.94 20.78
N TRP A 325 -7.58 -1.97 21.29
CA TRP A 325 -8.64 -1.82 22.29
C TRP A 325 -8.17 -1.14 23.60
N PRO A 326 -6.95 -1.37 24.15
CA PRO A 326 -6.54 -0.72 25.38
C PRO A 326 -6.45 0.81 25.22
N MET A 327 -6.02 1.28 24.04
CA MET A 327 -5.95 2.71 23.73
C MET A 327 -7.34 3.34 23.71
N ALA A 328 -8.31 2.68 23.07
CA ALA A 328 -9.69 3.15 23.00
C ALA A 328 -10.35 3.21 24.39
N ILE A 329 -10.11 2.19 25.22
CA ILE A 329 -10.65 2.11 26.59
C ILE A 329 -10.05 3.20 27.49
N LYS A 330 -8.73 3.39 27.43
CA LYS A 330 -8.04 4.45 28.17
C LYS A 330 -8.52 5.84 27.74
N ALA A 331 -8.72 6.07 26.44
CA ALA A 331 -9.22 7.34 25.91
C ALA A 331 -10.65 7.67 26.40
N LEU A 332 -11.45 6.65 26.68
CA LEU A 332 -12.81 6.78 27.25
C LEU A 332 -12.82 6.86 28.78
N GLY A 333 -11.65 6.90 29.44
CA GLY A 333 -11.53 7.01 30.89
C GLY A 333 -11.73 5.68 31.65
N PHE A 334 -11.78 4.55 30.96
CA PHE A 334 -11.89 3.24 31.57
C PHE A 334 -10.50 2.62 31.81
N THR A 335 -10.38 1.80 32.86
CA THR A 335 -9.17 1.01 33.15
C THR A 335 -9.30 -0.45 32.70
N THR A 336 -10.53 -0.92 32.47
CA THR A 336 -10.87 -2.28 32.03
C THR A 336 -12.01 -2.24 31.02
N ILE A 337 -12.32 -3.38 30.38
CA ILE A 337 -13.46 -3.50 29.47
C ILE A 337 -14.76 -3.24 30.24
N PRO A 338 -15.54 -2.19 29.91
CA PRO A 338 -16.81 -1.95 30.58
C PRO A 338 -17.77 -3.11 30.25
N ILE A 339 -18.35 -3.69 31.31
CA ILE A 339 -19.30 -4.79 31.21
C ILE A 339 -20.66 -4.22 31.63
N PRO A 340 -21.70 -4.31 30.77
CA PRO A 340 -23.05 -3.94 31.16
C PRO A 340 -23.47 -4.66 32.44
N ALA A 341 -24.31 -4.02 33.26
CA ALA A 341 -24.94 -4.72 34.37
C ALA A 341 -25.70 -5.94 33.81
N PRO A 342 -25.60 -7.11 34.46
CA PRO A 342 -26.38 -8.27 34.03
C PRO A 342 -27.87 -7.92 34.08
N GLU A 343 -28.64 -8.39 33.10
CA GLU A 343 -30.11 -8.22 33.07
C GLU A 343 -30.79 -8.84 34.30
N ASP A 344 -30.13 -9.82 34.92
CA ASP A 344 -30.54 -10.48 36.15
C ASP A 344 -29.51 -10.18 37.26
N PRO A 345 -29.88 -9.44 38.32
CA PRO A 345 -28.96 -9.08 39.40
C PRO A 345 -28.46 -10.28 40.22
N GLU A 346 -29.10 -11.45 40.15
CA GLU A 346 -28.61 -12.68 40.78
C GLU A 346 -27.52 -13.40 39.97
N ARG A 347 -27.32 -13.02 38.70
CA ARG A 347 -26.23 -13.59 37.88
C ARG A 347 -24.90 -12.93 38.17
N GLU A 348 -23.93 -13.76 38.52
CA GLU A 348 -22.55 -13.34 38.78
C GLU A 348 -21.96 -12.56 37.58
N ARG A 349 -21.33 -11.42 37.88
CA ARG A 349 -20.68 -10.59 36.85
C ARG A 349 -19.49 -11.32 36.26
N VAL A 350 -19.62 -11.76 35.02
CA VAL A 350 -18.49 -12.31 34.26
C VAL A 350 -17.65 -11.13 33.78
N LEU A 351 -16.47 -10.96 34.36
CA LEU A 351 -15.51 -9.98 33.88
C LEU A 351 -15.03 -10.37 32.47
N LEU A 352 -15.38 -9.58 31.45
CA LEU A 352 -14.85 -9.74 30.09
C LEU A 352 -13.32 -9.57 30.13
N GLY A 353 -12.59 -10.65 29.90
CA GLY A 353 -11.13 -10.68 29.99
C GLY A 353 -10.57 -11.23 31.33
N ALA A 354 -11.41 -11.70 32.25
CA ALA A 354 -10.95 -12.46 33.42
C ALA A 354 -10.88 -13.96 33.13
N ALA A 355 -9.83 -14.62 33.63
CA ALA A 355 -9.69 -16.08 33.54
C ALA A 355 -10.91 -16.79 34.15
N ARG A 356 -11.37 -17.87 33.52
CA ARG A 356 -12.30 -18.83 34.12
C ARG A 356 -11.57 -20.16 34.33
N GLY A 357 -11.37 -20.56 35.58
CA GLY A 357 -10.72 -21.82 35.96
C GLY A 357 -9.19 -21.83 35.78
N ALA A 358 -8.58 -23.02 35.84
CA ALA A 358 -7.12 -23.26 35.82
C ALA A 358 -6.41 -23.00 34.47
N THR A 359 -7.06 -22.27 33.55
CA THR A 359 -6.49 -21.93 32.24
C THR A 359 -6.25 -20.43 32.15
N SER A 360 -5.17 -20.04 31.45
CA SER A 360 -4.62 -18.68 31.34
C SER A 360 -5.66 -17.55 31.22
N THR A 361 -5.28 -16.34 31.66
CA THR A 361 -5.99 -15.05 31.46
C THR A 361 -6.87 -15.01 30.21
N ALA A 362 -8.19 -14.82 30.39
CA ALA A 362 -9.09 -14.66 29.25
C ALA A 362 -8.70 -13.39 28.47
N GLY A 363 -8.41 -13.51 27.17
CA GLY A 363 -8.17 -12.35 26.33
C GLY A 363 -9.46 -11.56 26.05
N ALA A 364 -9.34 -10.33 25.55
CA ALA A 364 -10.47 -9.51 25.10
C ALA A 364 -11.40 -10.28 24.13
N PRO A 365 -12.69 -9.91 23.98
CA PRO A 365 -13.58 -10.46 22.96
C PRO A 365 -12.94 -10.48 21.57
N LYS A 366 -13.21 -11.51 20.75
CA LYS A 366 -12.57 -11.68 19.42
C LYS A 366 -12.67 -10.41 18.56
N ARG A 367 -13.83 -9.75 18.55
CA ARG A 367 -14.08 -8.50 17.80
C ARG A 367 -13.26 -7.30 18.29
N LEU A 368 -12.70 -7.34 19.49
CA LEU A 368 -11.80 -6.31 20.03
C LEU A 368 -10.33 -6.64 19.80
N ARG A 369 -9.99 -7.81 19.23
CA ARG A 369 -8.61 -8.18 18.94
C ARG A 369 -8.21 -7.63 17.58
N PHE A 370 -7.14 -6.85 17.52
CA PHE A 370 -6.57 -6.44 16.25
C PHE A 370 -5.73 -7.59 15.69
N GLY A 371 -5.96 -7.96 14.43
CA GLY A 371 -5.23 -9.04 13.75
C GLY A 371 -5.57 -10.49 14.12
N GLY A 372 -6.55 -10.75 14.98
CA GLY A 372 -6.97 -12.11 15.35
C GLY A 372 -8.21 -12.63 14.62
N PRO A 373 -8.42 -13.96 14.52
CA PRO A 373 -7.80 -14.88 13.59
C PRO A 373 -8.75 -15.21 12.42
N ASP A 374 -8.32 -14.94 11.18
CA ASP A 374 -8.75 -15.70 10.00
C ASP A 374 -7.54 -16.53 9.49
N VAL A 375 -6.87 -17.24 10.39
CA VAL A 375 -5.89 -18.27 10.02
C VAL A 375 -6.65 -19.59 9.95
N PRO A 376 -7.14 -20.04 8.77
CA PRO A 376 -7.09 -21.47 8.53
C PRO A 376 -5.62 -21.82 8.65
N ARG A 377 -5.27 -22.68 9.61
CA ARG A 377 -4.00 -23.41 9.52
C ARG A 377 -4.05 -24.08 8.15
N LEU A 378 -3.21 -23.65 7.21
CA LEU A 378 -2.89 -24.49 6.07
C LEU A 378 -2.39 -25.79 6.71
N ARG A 379 -3.18 -26.86 6.59
CA ARG A 379 -2.69 -28.18 6.99
C ARG A 379 -1.51 -28.49 6.05
N PRO A 380 -0.41 -29.05 6.59
CA PRO A 380 0.72 -29.47 5.78
C PRO A 380 0.29 -30.44 4.67
#